data_AF-A0A1R2AU39-F1
#
_entry.id   AF-A0A1R2AU39-F1
#
_cell.length_a   1.000
_cell.length_b   1.000
_cell.length_c   1.000
_cell.angle_alpha   90.00
_cell.angle_beta   90.00
_cell.angle_gamma   90.00
#
_symmetry.space_group_name_H-M   'P 1'
#
loop_
_entity.id
_entity.type
_entity.pdbx_description
1 polymer ?
#
loop_
_entity_poly.entity_id
_entity_poly.type
_entity_poly.pdbx_seq_one_letter_code
_entity_poly.pdbx_strand_id
1 'polypeptide(L)'
;MERMNMEAGDRFPLYVKAPSIERSSIKHVELTYEKHLENLDKLLKAQKAEIENMQNLDFREHQLPLARIKKVMKTDEDVKMISSEAPALFAKACELFLIEITHRAWIHTETKRRRTLQKEDIKSCISRTEIFDFLLDLVGTHNYS
;
A
#
# COMPACT_ATOMS: atom_id res chain seq x y z
N MET A 1 -25.27 7.03 15.25
CA MET A 1 -23.81 7.23 15.27
C MET A 1 -23.48 8.24 14.19
N GLU A 2 -23.38 9.50 14.61
CA GLU A 2 -23.11 10.64 13.73
C GLU A 2 -21.72 10.47 13.12
N ARG A 3 -21.65 10.50 11.79
CA ARG A 3 -20.39 10.62 11.07
C ARG A 3 -19.85 11.99 11.41
N MET A 4 -18.78 12.05 12.21
CA MET A 4 -18.08 13.31 12.47
C MET A 4 -17.69 13.91 11.11
N ASN A 5 -18.24 15.10 10.83
CA ASN A 5 -17.88 15.91 9.68
C ASN A 5 -16.43 16.35 9.84
N MET A 6 -15.50 15.59 9.26
CA MET A 6 -14.10 16.01 9.11
C MET A 6 -14.02 16.99 7.95
N GLU A 7 -13.60 18.23 8.23
CA GLU A 7 -13.32 19.20 7.18
C GLU A 7 -12.12 18.74 6.33
N ALA A 8 -12.05 19.17 5.07
CA ALA A 8 -11.00 18.77 4.13
C ALA A 8 -9.57 19.05 4.65
N GLY A 9 -9.41 20.02 5.56
CA GLY A 9 -8.14 20.34 6.23
C GLY A 9 -7.70 19.29 7.25
N ASP A 10 -8.64 18.60 7.91
CA ASP A 10 -8.34 17.63 8.97
C ASP A 10 -7.95 16.26 8.41
N ARG A 11 -8.38 15.95 7.19
CA ARG A 11 -8.03 14.72 6.48
C ARG A 11 -6.56 14.71 6.00
N PHE A 12 -5.90 15.87 6.00
CA PHE A 12 -4.53 16.05 5.50
C PHE A 12 -3.71 17.03 6.36
N PRO A 13 -3.29 16.64 7.59
CA PRO A 13 -2.55 17.52 8.49
C PRO A 13 -1.13 17.87 8.03
N LEU A 14 -0.59 17.19 7.02
CA LEU A 14 0.84 17.24 6.68
C LEU A 14 1.18 18.03 5.40
N TYR A 15 0.20 18.68 4.75
CA TYR A 15 0.47 19.59 3.63
C TYR A 15 0.61 21.06 4.07
N VAL A 16 0.81 21.33 5.36
CA VAL A 16 1.01 22.69 5.89
C VAL A 16 2.48 22.94 6.16
N LYS A 17 3.31 22.91 5.11
CA LYS A 17 4.63 23.61 5.04
C LYS A 17 5.35 23.50 3.69
N ALA A 18 4.64 23.25 2.58
CA ALA A 18 5.23 23.42 1.25
C ALA A 18 5.17 24.91 0.84
N PRO A 19 6.24 25.50 0.27
CA PRO A 19 6.24 26.90 -0.15
C PRO A 19 5.16 27.14 -1.23
N SER A 20 4.22 28.06 -0.96
CA SER A 20 3.30 28.71 -1.91
C SER A 20 2.79 27.85 -3.08
N ILE A 21 2.00 26.81 -2.80
CA ILE A 21 1.23 26.09 -3.83
C ILE A 21 -0.14 26.76 -3.98
N GLU A 22 -0.53 27.14 -5.21
CA GLU A 22 -1.82 27.77 -5.50
C GLU A 22 -3.02 26.85 -5.16
N ARG A 23 -4.12 27.44 -4.67
CA ARG A 23 -5.37 26.72 -4.31
C ARG A 23 -5.96 25.88 -5.45
N SER A 24 -5.79 26.32 -6.70
CA SER A 24 -6.19 25.58 -7.92
C SER A 24 -5.41 24.27 -8.08
N SER A 25 -4.10 24.31 -7.80
CA SER A 25 -3.20 23.16 -7.87
C SER A 25 -3.51 22.14 -6.77
N ILE A 26 -3.90 22.61 -5.58
CA ILE A 26 -4.32 21.74 -4.46
C ILE A 26 -5.55 20.90 -4.85
N LYS A 27 -6.58 21.52 -5.44
CA LYS A 27 -7.78 20.81 -5.90
C LYS A 27 -7.47 19.75 -6.96
N HIS A 28 -6.59 20.06 -7.91
CA HIS A 28 -6.22 19.09 -8.96
C HIS A 28 -5.49 17.87 -8.37
N VAL A 29 -4.61 18.08 -7.39
CA VAL A 29 -3.90 16.99 -6.70
C VAL A 29 -4.88 16.11 -5.91
N GLU A 30 -5.86 16.72 -5.24
CA GLU A 30 -6.90 16.01 -4.50
C GLU A 30 -7.78 15.13 -5.41
N LEU A 31 -8.29 15.69 -6.51
CA LEU A 31 -9.05 14.92 -7.52
C LEU A 31 -8.24 13.76 -8.09
N THR A 32 -6.94 13.96 -8.31
CA THR A 32 -6.05 12.90 -8.79
C THR A 32 -5.96 11.77 -7.75
N TYR A 33 -5.76 12.13 -6.48
CA TYR A 33 -5.67 11.17 -5.38
C TYR A 33 -6.96 10.35 -5.21
N GLU A 34 -8.12 11.02 -5.18
CA GLU A 34 -9.42 10.35 -5.08
C GLU A 34 -9.66 9.38 -6.23
N LYS A 35 -9.36 9.80 -7.47
CA LYS A 35 -9.48 8.94 -8.65
C LYS A 35 -8.59 7.71 -8.54
N HIS A 36 -7.37 7.84 -8.04
CA HIS A 36 -6.51 6.68 -7.82
C HIS A 36 -7.06 5.75 -6.73
N LEU A 37 -7.56 6.29 -5.62
CA LEU A 37 -8.16 5.47 -4.58
C LEU A 37 -9.41 4.71 -5.07
N GLU A 38 -10.24 5.35 -5.89
CA GLU A 38 -11.40 4.69 -6.51
C GLU A 38 -10.97 3.56 -7.46
N ASN A 39 -9.93 3.78 -8.28
CA ASN A 39 -9.39 2.75 -9.16
C ASN A 39 -8.81 1.57 -8.37
N LEU A 40 -8.09 1.86 -7.28
CA LEU A 40 -7.55 0.84 -6.39
C LEU A 40 -8.68 0.04 -5.72
N ASP A 41 -9.72 0.69 -5.23
CA ASP A 41 -10.89 0.01 -4.65
C ASP A 41 -11.57 -0.93 -5.65
N LYS A 42 -11.74 -0.49 -6.91
CA LYS A 42 -12.25 -1.35 -8.00
C LYS A 42 -11.36 -2.56 -8.24
N LEU A 43 -10.04 -2.36 -8.27
CA LEU A 43 -9.07 -3.43 -8.50
C LEU A 43 -9.07 -4.45 -7.35
N LEU A 44 -9.09 -3.99 -6.10
CA LEU A 44 -9.11 -4.86 -4.92
C LEU A 44 -10.44 -5.62 -4.82
N LYS A 45 -11.57 -5.01 -5.18
CA LYS A 45 -12.86 -5.69 -5.28
C LYS A 45 -12.85 -6.80 -6.33
N ALA A 46 -12.25 -6.56 -7.50
CA ALA A 46 -12.10 -7.57 -8.54
C ALA A 46 -11.23 -8.74 -8.05
N GLN A 47 -10.09 -8.45 -7.40
CA GLN A 47 -9.21 -9.46 -6.80
C GLN A 47 -9.92 -10.27 -5.70
N LYS A 48 -10.74 -9.62 -4.88
CA LYS A 48 -11.53 -10.31 -3.85
C LYS A 48 -12.53 -11.29 -4.48
N ALA A 49 -13.25 -10.86 -5.51
CA ALA A 49 -14.18 -11.74 -6.23
C ALA A 49 -13.45 -12.92 -6.89
N GLU A 50 -12.24 -12.72 -7.42
CA GLU A 50 -11.41 -13.80 -7.96
C GLU A 50 -11.05 -14.82 -6.86
N ILE A 51 -10.62 -14.36 -5.69
CA ILE A 51 -10.30 -15.22 -4.54
C ILE A 51 -11.53 -16.01 -4.07
N GLU A 52 -12.71 -15.39 -4.01
CA GLU A 52 -13.95 -16.06 -3.60
C GLU A 52 -14.38 -17.18 -4.56
N ASN A 53 -13.98 -17.09 -5.84
CA ASN A 53 -14.28 -18.10 -6.86
C ASN A 53 -13.14 -19.12 -7.07
N MET A 54 -12.03 -18.99 -6.34
CA MET A 54 -10.83 -19.80 -6.49
C MET A 54 -11.08 -21.25 -6.04
N GLN A 55 -10.62 -22.23 -6.84
CA GLN A 55 -10.72 -23.65 -6.51
C GLN A 55 -9.41 -24.17 -5.90
N ASN A 56 -9.46 -25.35 -5.25
CA ASN A 56 -8.29 -25.95 -4.58
C ASN A 56 -7.07 -26.18 -5.49
N LEU A 57 -7.24 -26.24 -6.82
CA LEU A 57 -6.15 -26.41 -7.78
C LEU A 57 -5.36 -25.12 -8.03
N ASP A 58 -5.96 -23.95 -7.80
CA ASP A 58 -5.36 -22.64 -8.05
C ASP A 58 -4.26 -22.30 -7.02
N PHE A 59 -4.27 -22.96 -5.85
CA PHE A 59 -3.19 -22.89 -4.85
C PHE A 59 -1.91 -23.62 -5.28
N ARG A 60 -1.80 -24.08 -6.52
CA ARG A 60 -0.55 -24.69 -7.04
C ARG A 60 0.30 -23.70 -7.82
N GLU A 61 -0.32 -22.68 -8.41
CA GLU A 61 0.39 -21.67 -9.21
C GLU A 61 0.41 -20.33 -8.48
N HIS A 62 1.61 -19.92 -8.05
CA HIS A 62 1.80 -18.66 -7.35
C HIS A 62 2.84 -17.82 -8.08
N GLN A 63 2.60 -16.51 -8.17
CA GLN A 63 3.58 -15.54 -8.68
C GLN A 63 4.86 -15.51 -7.84
N LEU A 64 4.74 -15.82 -6.54
CA LEU A 64 5.83 -15.81 -5.58
C LEU A 64 6.24 -17.24 -5.17
N PRO A 65 7.55 -17.55 -5.12
CA PRO A 65 8.02 -18.88 -4.76
C PRO A 65 7.78 -19.19 -3.28
N LEU A 66 6.92 -20.18 -2.99
CA LEU A 66 6.53 -20.56 -1.62
C LEU A 66 7.73 -20.91 -0.73
N ALA A 67 8.77 -21.54 -1.28
CA ALA A 67 9.98 -21.87 -0.54
C ALA A 67 10.72 -20.62 -0.02
N ARG A 68 10.70 -19.52 -0.78
CA ARG A 68 11.30 -18.24 -0.35
C ARG A 68 10.47 -17.56 0.72
N ILE A 69 9.14 -17.59 0.58
CA ILE A 69 8.21 -17.08 1.60
C ILE A 69 8.44 -17.84 2.92
N LYS A 70 8.44 -19.18 2.86
CA LYS A 70 8.73 -20.02 4.03
C LYS A 70 10.10 -19.70 4.64
N LYS A 71 11.12 -19.42 3.83
CA LYS A 71 12.46 -19.05 4.30
C LYS A 71 12.44 -17.70 5.03
N VAL A 72 11.70 -16.70 4.54
CA VAL A 72 11.52 -15.41 5.21
C VAL A 72 10.78 -15.60 6.53
N MET A 73 9.70 -16.39 6.57
CA MET A 73 8.99 -16.68 7.82
C MET A 73 9.88 -17.37 8.87
N LYS A 74 10.89 -18.12 8.43
CA LYS A 74 11.86 -18.83 9.29
C LYS A 74 13.05 -17.98 9.74
N THR A 75 13.14 -16.71 9.36
CA THR A 75 14.17 -15.82 9.90
C THR A 75 13.87 -15.41 11.34
N ASP A 76 12.61 -15.53 11.75
CA ASP A 76 12.19 -15.40 13.14
C ASP A 76 12.53 -16.71 13.89
N GLU A 77 13.38 -16.61 14.92
CA GLU A 77 13.89 -17.73 15.70
C GLU A 77 12.79 -18.46 16.48
N ASP A 78 11.68 -17.78 16.80
CA ASP A 78 10.56 -18.35 17.54
C ASP A 78 9.65 -19.23 16.65
N VAL A 79 9.81 -19.16 15.33
CA VAL A 79 8.98 -19.90 14.37
C VAL A 79 9.49 -21.34 14.18
N LYS A 80 8.89 -22.31 14.88
CA LYS A 80 9.29 -23.74 14.83
C LYS A 80 8.68 -24.57 13.70
N MET A 81 7.37 -24.49 13.48
CA MET A 81 6.70 -25.19 12.38
C MET A 81 5.82 -24.20 11.62
N ILE A 82 5.66 -24.43 10.32
CA ILE A 82 4.84 -23.60 9.44
C ILE A 82 3.90 -24.54 8.70
N SER A 83 2.59 -24.32 8.82
CA SER A 83 1.57 -25.04 8.06
C SER A 83 1.83 -24.91 6.56
N SER A 84 1.50 -25.93 5.78
CA SER A 84 1.62 -25.89 4.32
C SER A 84 0.76 -24.79 3.68
N GLU A 85 -0.32 -24.38 4.33
CA GLU A 85 -1.25 -23.35 3.84
C GLU A 85 -0.72 -21.93 4.03
N ALA A 86 0.09 -21.69 5.08
CA ALA A 86 0.52 -20.35 5.43
C ALA A 86 1.38 -19.67 4.32
N PRO A 87 2.37 -20.34 3.70
CA PRO A 87 3.10 -19.75 2.57
C PRO A 87 2.22 -19.39 1.37
N ALA A 88 1.18 -20.18 1.09
CA ALA A 88 0.26 -19.90 -0.01
C ALA A 88 -0.60 -18.65 0.28
N LEU A 89 -1.10 -18.52 1.51
CA LEU A 89 -1.80 -17.31 1.96
C LEU A 89 -0.91 -16.08 1.90
N PHE A 90 0.34 -16.19 2.35
CA PHE A 90 1.31 -15.10 2.24
C PHE A 90 1.62 -14.74 0.79
N ALA A 91 1.68 -15.71 -0.13
CA ALA A 91 1.90 -15.42 -1.55
C ALA A 91 0.80 -14.50 -2.09
N LYS A 92 -0.47 -14.82 -1.81
CA LYS A 92 -1.59 -13.98 -2.25
C LYS A 92 -1.66 -12.64 -1.51
N ALA A 93 -1.41 -12.64 -0.20
CA ALA A 93 -1.36 -11.40 0.59
C ALA A 93 -0.25 -10.45 0.10
N CYS A 94 0.93 -10.99 -0.21
CA CYS A 94 2.04 -10.21 -0.77
C CYS A 94 1.72 -9.64 -2.15
N GLU A 95 1.00 -10.39 -3.00
CA GLU A 95 0.52 -9.88 -4.29
C GLU A 95 -0.40 -8.67 -4.11
N LEU A 96 -1.42 -8.78 -3.24
CA LEU A 96 -2.35 -7.69 -2.95
C LEU A 96 -1.63 -6.49 -2.32
N PHE A 97 -0.70 -6.74 -1.39
CA PHE A 97 0.12 -5.71 -0.77
C PHE A 97 0.96 -4.95 -1.81
N LEU A 98 1.60 -5.66 -2.74
CA LEU A 98 2.41 -5.05 -3.81
C LEU A 98 1.54 -4.20 -4.75
N ILE A 99 0.35 -4.68 -5.11
CA ILE A 99 -0.62 -3.91 -5.91
C ILE A 99 -0.98 -2.61 -5.19
N GLU A 100 -1.36 -2.70 -3.92
CA GLU A 100 -1.81 -1.55 -3.15
C GLU A 100 -0.70 -0.50 -2.94
N ILE A 101 0.47 -0.92 -2.45
CA ILE A 101 1.57 0.02 -2.17
C ILE A 101 2.09 0.66 -3.45
N THR A 102 2.16 -0.09 -4.56
CA THR A 102 2.60 0.43 -5.86
C THR A 102 1.61 1.46 -6.38
N HIS A 103 0.30 1.17 -6.31
CA HIS A 103 -0.72 2.09 -6.80
C HIS A 103 -0.75 3.39 -5.98
N ARG A 104 -0.65 3.31 -4.64
CA ARG A 104 -0.58 4.48 -3.76
C ARG A 104 0.71 5.29 -3.96
N ALA A 105 1.86 4.63 -4.11
CA ALA A 105 3.13 5.30 -4.42
C ALA A 105 3.12 5.96 -5.81
N TRP A 106 2.42 5.38 -6.78
CA TRP A 106 2.30 5.95 -8.11
C TRP A 106 1.63 7.33 -8.11
N ILE A 107 0.70 7.59 -7.18
CA ILE A 107 0.08 8.91 -7.02
C ILE A 107 1.15 9.99 -6.77
N HIS A 108 2.18 9.69 -5.96
CA HIS A 108 3.30 10.59 -5.71
C HIS A 108 4.23 10.77 -6.93
N THR A 109 4.26 9.78 -7.81
CA THR A 109 4.99 9.85 -9.07
C THR A 109 4.29 10.83 -10.02
N GLU A 110 2.99 10.66 -10.23
CA GLU A 110 2.19 11.49 -11.15
C GLU A 110 2.01 12.93 -10.65
N THR A 111 1.79 13.13 -9.35
CA THR A 111 1.68 14.49 -8.78
C THR A 111 2.96 15.30 -8.94
N LYS A 112 4.13 14.64 -8.97
CA LYS A 112 5.43 15.26 -9.32
C LYS A 112 5.71 15.27 -10.82
N ARG A 113 4.72 14.95 -11.66
CA ARG A 113 4.79 14.89 -13.13
C ARG A 113 5.90 13.98 -13.67
N ARG A 114 6.23 12.92 -12.94
CA ARG A 114 7.20 11.91 -13.36
C ARG A 114 6.49 10.68 -13.95
N ARG A 115 7.25 9.88 -14.70
CA ARG A 115 6.83 8.57 -15.23
C ARG A 115 7.69 7.42 -14.72
N THR A 116 8.59 7.71 -13.77
CA THR A 116 9.50 6.75 -13.16
C THR A 116 9.24 6.76 -11.65
N LEU A 117 8.77 5.64 -11.12
CA LEU A 117 8.55 5.44 -9.69
C LEU A 117 9.90 5.49 -8.97
N GLN A 118 9.98 6.29 -7.89
CA GLN A 118 11.19 6.45 -7.10
C GLN A 118 11.00 5.98 -5.65
N LYS A 119 12.10 5.72 -4.94
CA LYS A 119 12.07 5.33 -3.52
C LYS A 119 11.36 6.38 -2.66
N GLU A 120 11.53 7.66 -2.99
CA GLU A 120 10.91 8.79 -2.30
C GLU A 120 9.37 8.78 -2.40
N ASP A 121 8.82 8.17 -3.44
CA ASP A 121 7.37 8.04 -3.62
C ASP A 121 6.78 6.97 -2.71
N ILE A 122 7.50 5.86 -2.55
CA ILE A 122 7.16 4.80 -1.60
C ILE A 122 7.25 5.34 -0.17
N LYS A 123 8.31 6.08 0.17
CA LYS A 123 8.43 6.77 1.46
C LYS A 123 7.23 7.70 1.72
N SER A 124 6.89 8.53 0.74
CA SER A 124 5.77 9.47 0.84
C SER A 124 4.42 8.76 1.02
N CYS A 125 4.24 7.63 0.33
CA CYS A 125 3.06 6.78 0.44
C CYS A 125 2.92 6.17 1.84
N ILE A 126 4.01 5.59 2.37
CA ILE A 126 4.05 4.98 3.71
C ILE A 126 3.67 6.01 4.77
N SER A 127 4.31 7.19 4.77
CA SER A 127 4.01 8.24 5.76
C SER A 127 2.59 8.84 5.67
N ARG A 128 1.81 8.50 4.64
CA ARG A 128 0.43 8.98 4.43
C ARG A 128 -0.63 7.89 4.60
N THR A 129 -0.21 6.66 4.87
CA THR A 129 -1.09 5.50 4.91
C THR A 129 -0.85 4.76 6.22
N GLU A 130 -1.71 4.98 7.23
CA GLU A 130 -1.57 4.46 8.59
C GLU A 130 -1.35 2.93 8.66
N ILE A 131 -2.02 2.16 7.80
CA ILE A 131 -1.84 0.70 7.73
C ILE A 131 -0.41 0.28 7.32
N PHE A 132 0.40 1.19 6.80
CA PHE A 132 1.80 0.97 6.44
C PHE A 132 2.80 1.43 7.50
N ASP A 133 2.35 1.83 8.68
CA ASP A 133 3.24 2.31 9.76
C ASP A 133 4.30 1.27 10.17
N PHE A 134 4.01 -0.03 10.00
CA PHE A 134 4.97 -1.11 10.21
C PHE A 134 6.23 -1.04 9.32
N LEU A 135 6.24 -0.18 8.29
CA LEU A 135 7.34 0.02 7.36
C LEU A 135 8.18 1.27 7.66
N LEU A 136 7.79 2.12 8.61
CA LEU A 136 8.46 3.40 8.88
C LEU A 136 9.95 3.22 9.23
N ASP A 137 10.25 2.22 10.05
CA ASP A 137 11.62 1.87 10.45
C ASP A 137 12.44 1.35 9.26
N LEU A 138 11.81 0.59 8.35
CA LEU A 138 12.46 0.05 7.16
C LEU A 138 12.88 1.16 6.18
N VAL A 139 12.04 2.18 6.01
CA VAL A 139 12.28 3.23 5.01
C VAL A 139 13.09 4.41 5.54
N GLY A 140 13.45 4.40 6.83
CA GLY A 140 14.28 5.41 7.46
C GLY A 140 13.58 6.76 7.57
N THR A 141 12.26 6.77 7.81
CA THR A 141 11.50 8.02 8.04
C THR A 141 11.59 8.52 9.48
N HIS A 142 12.14 7.73 10.41
CA HIS A 142 12.48 8.17 11.75
C HIS A 142 13.84 8.90 11.77
N ASN A 143 13.82 10.20 11.51
CA ASN A 143 14.86 11.12 11.98
C ASN A 143 14.51 11.58 13.41
N TYR A 144 14.58 10.69 14.40
CA TYR A 144 14.68 11.10 15.80
C TYR A 144 15.63 10.14 16.50
N SER A 145 16.85 10.62 16.73
CA SER A 145 17.78 10.14 17.76
C SER A 145 17.33 10.62 19.13
#